data_AF-A0A4R2BYI7-F1
#
_entry.id   AF-A0A4R2BYI7-F1
#
_cell.length_a   1.000
_cell.length_b   1.000
_cell.length_c   1.000
_cell.angle_alpha   90.00
_cell.angle_beta   90.00
_cell.angle_gamma   90.00
#
_symmetry.space_group_name_H-M   'P 1'
#
loop_
_entity.id
_entity.type
_entity.pdbx_description
1 polymer ?
#
loop_
_entity_poly.entity_id
_entity_poly.type
_entity_poly.pdbx_seq_one_letter_code
_entity_poly.pdbx_strand_id
1 'polypeptide(L)'
;MDGLHVTIEPDRIVTSTLILRSWSAEDAQAAFEIYGDPGTAEATGMRKPVRDLAEMRKLLGQWEVQSSQSSLPQGLWAVEAADDGQLVGATLLPFGPRRSPSS
;
A
#
# COMPACT_ATOMS: atom_id res chain seq x y z
N MET A 1 23.22 -6.17 18.30
CA MET A 1 21.97 -6.82 17.84
C MET A 1 20.90 -5.75 17.97
N ASP A 2 20.83 -4.87 16.97
CA ASP A 2 19.80 -3.84 16.91
C ASP A 2 18.47 -4.55 16.71
N GLY A 3 17.61 -4.44 17.72
CA GLY A 3 16.30 -5.06 17.70
C GLY A 3 15.50 -4.48 16.55
N LEU A 4 15.13 -5.33 15.60
CA LEU A 4 14.14 -5.00 14.58
C LEU A 4 12.87 -4.53 15.29
N HIS A 5 12.66 -3.22 15.33
CA HIS A 5 11.45 -2.62 15.87
C HIS A 5 10.45 -2.37 14.73
N VAL A 6 9.17 -2.52 15.05
CA VAL A 6 8.08 -2.11 14.18
C VAL A 6 7.31 -1.06 14.94
N THR A 7 7.24 0.13 14.37
CA THR A 7 6.46 1.24 14.95
C THR A 7 5.19 1.39 14.13
N ILE A 8 4.03 1.25 14.78
CA ILE A 8 2.72 1.50 14.18
C ILE A 8 2.24 2.85 14.70
N GLU A 9 2.23 3.84 13.82
CA GLU A 9 1.69 5.17 14.03
C GLU A 9 0.31 5.31 13.37
N PRO A 10 -0.45 6.36 13.69
CA PRO A 10 -1.78 6.56 13.13
C PRO A 10 -1.82 6.63 11.60
N ASP A 11 -0.74 7.12 10.96
CA ASP A 11 -0.69 7.30 9.50
C ASP A 11 0.40 6.50 8.80
N ARG A 12 1.22 5.73 9.55
CA ARG A 12 2.35 4.97 9.00
C ARG A 12 2.79 3.78 9.84
N ILE A 13 3.43 2.80 9.19
CA ILE A 13 4.09 1.66 9.82
C ILE A 13 5.55 1.65 9.37
N VAL A 14 6.46 1.78 10.33
CA VAL A 14 7.89 1.89 10.06
C VAL A 14 8.58 0.58 10.40
N THR A 15 9.39 0.09 9.46
CA THR A 15 10.28 -1.06 9.63
C THR A 15 11.73 -0.65 9.35
N SER A 16 12.68 -1.58 9.43
CA SER A 16 14.09 -1.30 9.13
C SER A 16 14.37 -0.95 7.67
N THR A 17 13.57 -1.44 6.73
CA THR A 17 13.83 -1.24 5.29
C THR A 17 12.65 -0.64 4.53
N LEU A 18 11.46 -0.66 5.12
CA LEU A 18 10.22 -0.22 4.48
C LEU A 18 9.42 0.71 5.40
N ILE A 19 8.77 1.69 4.79
CA ILE A 19 7.78 2.55 5.41
C ILE A 19 6.46 2.32 4.69
N LEU A 20 5.41 1.96 5.43
CA LEU A 20 4.05 1.92 4.91
C LEU A 20 3.39 3.22 5.32
N ARG A 21 2.82 3.96 4.39
CA ARG A 21 2.09 5.21 4.69
C ARG A 21 0.78 5.29 3.94
N SER A 22 -0.04 6.25 4.35
CA SER A 22 -1.25 6.61 3.60
C SER A 22 -0.91 7.03 2.17
N TRP A 23 -1.77 6.69 1.23
CA TRP A 23 -1.67 7.16 -0.14
C TRP A 23 -1.86 8.68 -0.24
N SER A 24 -1.14 9.30 -1.17
CA SER A 24 -1.28 10.70 -1.57
C SER A 24 -1.58 10.80 -3.05
N ALA A 25 -2.27 11.86 -3.48
CA ALA A 25 -2.49 12.14 -4.90
C ALA A 25 -1.17 12.37 -5.68
N GLU A 26 -0.09 12.72 -4.97
CA GLU A 26 1.25 12.90 -5.53
C GLU A 26 1.89 11.57 -5.97
N ASP A 27 1.43 10.45 -5.41
CA ASP A 27 1.92 9.11 -5.76
C ASP A 27 1.51 8.67 -7.17
N ALA A 28 0.60 9.41 -7.82
CA ALA A 28 0.00 8.99 -9.08
C ALA A 28 1.02 8.69 -10.18
N GLN A 29 2.12 9.45 -10.24
CA GLN A 29 3.15 9.20 -11.25
C GLN A 29 3.89 7.90 -10.98
N ALA A 30 4.48 7.76 -9.79
CA ALA A 30 5.24 6.58 -9.40
C ALA A 30 4.36 5.30 -9.38
N ALA A 31 3.12 5.43 -8.91
CA ALA A 31 2.19 4.32 -8.90
C ALA A 31 1.76 3.93 -10.32
N PHE A 32 1.63 4.87 -11.26
CA PHE A 32 1.34 4.55 -12.65
C PHE A 32 2.51 3.80 -13.32
N GLU A 33 3.76 4.12 -12.99
CA GLU A 33 4.92 3.37 -13.49
C GLU A 33 4.91 1.90 -13.03
N ILE A 34 4.29 1.61 -11.89
CA ILE A 34 4.14 0.26 -11.32
C ILE A 34 2.87 -0.42 -11.88
N TYR A 35 1.70 0.20 -11.76
CA TYR A 35 0.40 -0.42 -12.06
C TYR A 35 -0.06 -0.24 -13.52
N GLY A 36 0.64 0.59 -14.30
CA GLY A 36 0.50 0.64 -15.76
C GLY A 36 1.18 -0.53 -16.46
N ASP A 37 2.13 -1.20 -15.79
CA ASP A 37 2.77 -2.41 -16.30
C ASP A 37 1.80 -3.62 -16.26
N PRO A 38 1.58 -4.31 -17.39
CA PRO A 38 0.69 -5.46 -17.43
C PRO A 38 1.09 -6.63 -16.53
N GLY A 39 2.39 -6.91 -16.38
CA GLY A 39 2.87 -8.00 -15.53
C GLY A 39 2.57 -7.74 -14.05
N THR A 40 2.74 -6.49 -13.62
CA THR A 40 2.52 -6.06 -12.25
C THR A 40 1.03 -5.96 -11.92
N ALA A 41 0.20 -5.50 -12.85
CA ALA A 41 -1.25 -5.49 -12.68
C ALA A 41 -1.81 -6.90 -12.41
N GLU A 42 -1.34 -7.91 -13.15
CA GLU A 42 -1.76 -9.30 -12.94
C GLU A 42 -1.29 -9.82 -11.56
N ALA A 43 -0.02 -9.59 -11.21
CA ALA A 43 0.56 -10.05 -9.95
C ALA A 43 -0.10 -9.43 -8.70
N THR A 44 -0.68 -8.25 -8.83
CA THR A 44 -1.36 -7.52 -7.75
C THR A 44 -2.88 -7.73 -7.73
N GLY A 45 -3.40 -8.56 -8.63
CA GLY A 45 -4.84 -8.87 -8.72
C GLY A 45 -5.67 -7.75 -9.36
N MET A 46 -5.03 -6.75 -9.97
CA MET A 46 -5.73 -5.76 -10.78
C MET A 46 -6.23 -6.41 -12.07
N ARG A 47 -7.54 -6.30 -12.33
CA ARG A 47 -8.17 -6.91 -13.53
C ARG A 47 -7.60 -6.36 -14.85
N LYS A 48 -7.13 -5.12 -14.84
CA LYS A 48 -6.55 -4.42 -15.99
C LYS A 48 -5.46 -3.46 -15.50
N PRO A 49 -4.40 -3.25 -16.29
CA PRO A 49 -3.42 -2.20 -16.01
C PRO A 49 -4.07 -0.83 -16.07
N VAL A 50 -3.55 0.10 -15.30
CA VAL A 50 -3.99 1.50 -15.31
C VAL A 50 -3.58 2.13 -16.62
N ARG A 51 -4.47 2.90 -17.26
CA ARG A 51 -4.29 3.36 -18.64
C ARG A 51 -3.62 4.72 -18.74
N ASP A 52 -3.84 5.57 -17.73
CA ASP A 52 -3.33 6.92 -17.69
C ASP A 52 -3.29 7.48 -16.27
N LEU A 53 -2.60 8.61 -16.11
CA LEU A 53 -2.44 9.29 -14.81
C LEU A 53 -3.75 9.78 -14.21
N ALA A 54 -4.78 10.10 -15.02
CA ALA A 54 -6.06 10.53 -14.49
C ALA A 54 -6.82 9.35 -13.87
N GLU A 55 -6.76 8.18 -14.51
CA GLU A 55 -7.25 6.93 -13.94
C GLU A 55 -6.49 6.59 -12.64
N MET A 56 -5.16 6.72 -12.62
CA MET A 56 -4.35 6.44 -11.42
C MET A 56 -4.75 7.35 -10.25
N ARG A 57 -4.85 8.67 -10.48
CA ARG A 57 -5.28 9.63 -9.44
C ARG A 57 -6.65 9.29 -8.86
N LYS A 58 -7.58 8.86 -9.72
CA LYS A 58 -8.92 8.44 -9.29
C LYS A 58 -8.86 7.19 -8.42
N LEU A 59 -8.03 6.21 -8.79
CA LEU A 59 -7.83 4.99 -7.99
C LEU A 59 -7.20 5.29 -6.63
N LEU A 60 -6.18 6.16 -6.59
CA LEU A 60 -5.55 6.59 -5.34
C LEU A 60 -6.55 7.25 -4.39
N GLY A 61 -7.40 8.15 -4.90
CA GLY A 61 -8.46 8.75 -4.08
C GLY A 61 -9.46 7.71 -3.55
N GLN A 62 -9.77 6.67 -4.32
CA GLN A 62 -10.63 5.58 -3.84
C GLN A 62 -9.93 4.75 -2.74
N TRP A 63 -8.64 4.47 -2.90
CA TRP A 63 -7.84 3.72 -1.94
C TRP A 63 -7.63 4.49 -0.63
N GLU A 64 -7.41 5.80 -0.69
CA GLU A 64 -7.32 6.68 0.48
C GLU A 64 -8.64 6.68 1.27
N VAL A 65 -9.78 6.86 0.59
CA VAL A 65 -11.10 6.83 1.23
C VAL A 65 -11.39 5.45 1.85
N GLN A 66 -11.07 4.36 1.14
CA GLN A 66 -11.25 3.01 1.67
C GLN A 66 -10.37 2.74 2.91
N SER A 67 -9.14 3.24 2.91
CA SER A 67 -8.18 3.01 4.00
C SER A 67 -8.49 3.87 5.22
N SER A 68 -8.90 5.13 5.03
CA SER A 68 -9.32 6.02 6.14
C SER A 68 -10.58 5.55 6.88
N GLN A 69 -11.42 4.75 6.22
CA GLN A 69 -12.59 4.11 6.84
C GLN A 69 -12.24 2.83 7.61
N SER A 70 -11.01 2.32 7.46
CA SER A 70 -10.57 1.07 8.07
C SER A 70 -9.95 1.31 9.45
N SER A 71 -10.08 0.33 10.35
CA SER A 71 -9.44 0.41 11.67
C SER A 71 -7.95 0.14 11.53
N LEU A 72 -7.09 1.05 11.97
CA LEU A 72 -5.64 0.87 11.89
C LEU A 72 -5.17 -0.45 12.52
N PRO A 73 -4.18 -1.14 11.93
CA PRO A 73 -3.43 -0.79 10.71
C PRO A 73 -4.06 -1.29 9.40
N GLN A 74 -5.37 -1.56 9.37
CA GLN A 74 -6.01 -2.13 8.18
C GLN A 74 -6.16 -1.09 7.08
N GLY A 75 -6.05 -1.55 5.84
CA GLY A 75 -6.20 -0.69 4.67
C GLY A 75 -5.18 -1.02 3.60
N LEU A 76 -5.25 -0.28 2.50
CA LEU A 76 -4.27 -0.33 1.43
C LEU A 76 -3.21 0.74 1.67
N TRP A 77 -1.98 0.30 1.85
CA TRP A 77 -0.85 1.17 2.18
C TRP A 77 0.06 1.36 0.98
N ALA A 78 0.52 2.59 0.77
CA ALA A 78 1.67 2.86 -0.07
C ALA A 78 2.92 2.33 0.65
N VAL A 79 3.81 1.65 -0.08
CA VAL A 79 5.05 1.10 0.47
C VAL A 79 6.23 1.83 -0.12
N GLU A 80 7.06 2.41 0.74
CA GLU A 80 8.27 3.14 0.38
C GLU A 80 9.52 2.43 0.89
N ALA A 81 10.62 2.56 0.16
CA ALA A 81 11.95 2.21 0.64
C ALA A 81 12.37 3.21 1.73
N ALA A 82 12.82 2.70 2.89
CA ALA A 82 13.22 3.56 4.00
C ALA A 82 14.52 4.36 3.74
N ASP A 83 15.34 3.93 2.77
CA ASP A 83 16.63 4.56 2.43
C ASP A 83 16.45 5.88 1.65
N ASP A 84 15.60 5.85 0.62
CA ASP A 84 15.47 6.94 -0.36
C ASP A 84 14.02 7.45 -0.55
N GLY A 85 13.03 6.81 0.08
CA GLY A 85 11.62 7.19 0.01
C GLY A 85 10.92 6.81 -1.29
N GLN A 86 11.55 6.05 -2.19
CA GLN A 86 10.92 5.61 -3.43
C GLN A 86 9.71 4.72 -3.14
N LEU A 87 8.60 5.01 -3.79
CA LEU A 87 7.43 4.13 -3.83
C LEU A 87 7.80 2.84 -4.56
N VAL A 88 7.76 1.71 -3.84
CA VAL A 88 8.07 0.37 -4.38
C VAL A 88 6.83 -0.47 -4.63
N GLY A 89 5.66 -0.03 -4.17
CA GLY A 89 4.39 -0.70 -4.45
C GLY A 89 3.33 -0.39 -3.41
N ALA A 90 2.42 -1.34 -3.23
CA ALA A 90 1.37 -1.27 -2.24
C ALA A 90 1.13 -2.61 -1.56
N THR A 91 0.55 -2.54 -0.37
CA THR A 91 0.15 -3.74 0.37
C THR A 91 -1.19 -3.54 1.04
N LEU A 92 -2.06 -4.54 0.92
CA LEU A 92 -3.31 -4.60 1.67
C LEU A 92 -3.05 -5.31 2.99
N LEU A 93 -3.20 -4.59 4.09
CA LEU A 93 -3.14 -5.19 5.43
C LEU A 93 -4.54 -5.67 5.83
N PRO A 94 -4.78 -7.00 5.90
CA PRO A 94 -6.10 -7.53 6.21
C PRO A 94 -6.47 -7.33 7.69
N PHE A 95 -7.77 -7.37 7.96
CA PHE A 95 -8.33 -7.49 9.32
C PHE A 95 -7.76 -8.76 10.01
N GLY A 96 -7.20 -8.64 11.22
CA GLY A 96 -6.80 -9.82 12.01
C GLY A 96 -7.93 -10.35 12.91
N PRO A 97 -8.03 -11.65 13.25
CA PRO A 97 -7.67 -12.88 12.53
C PRO A 97 -8.91 -13.65 12.02
N ARG A 98 -8.75 -14.64 11.13
CA ARG A 98 -9.64 -15.81 11.15
C ARG A 98 -9.17 -16.68 12.32
N ARG A 99 -10.05 -16.94 13.30
CA ARG A 99 -9.76 -17.90 14.39
C ARG A 99 -9.29 -19.24 13.80
N SER A 100 -8.28 -19.83 14.44
CA SER A 100 -7.71 -21.15 14.20
C SER A 100 -8.75 -22.26 14.03
N PRO A 101 -8.42 -23.40 13.39
CA PRO A 101 -9.36 -24.51 13.20
C PRO A 101 -9.83 -25.04 14.55
N SER A 102 -11.15 -25.07 14.75
CA SER A 102 -11.77 -25.76 15.88
C SER A 102 -12.14 -27.18 15.48
N SER A 103 -11.50 -28.13 16.19
CA SER A 103 -11.74 -29.58 16.28
C SER A 103 -11.34 -30.46 15.09
#